data_AF-A0A9P4U1F2-F1
#
_entry.id   AF-A0A9P4U1F2-F1
#
_cell.length_a   1.000
_cell.length_b   1.000
_cell.length_c   1.000
_cell.angle_alpha   90.00
_cell.angle_beta   90.00
_cell.angle_gamma   90.00
#
_symmetry.space_group_name_H-M   'P 1'
#
loop_
_entity.id
_entity.type
_entity.pdbx_description
1 polymer ?
#
loop_
_entity_poly.entity_id
_entity_poly.type
_entity_poly.pdbx_seq_one_letter_code
_entity_poly.pdbx_strand_id
1 'polypeptide(L)'
;MLSITPKHTPKRLFPTPAIAKAKAQQPHTAPVQEATVVIKPTTPTEPNLLSRVWSYLPFSYKPPPRPTHALLDDLPLLPKYEPWTRSHYLTLDRLYYRYLRNPSLFSPSHPSNKNILTPGFIPYIDIDIYNYGYEARLSTSHIILASLFSSLLVLNSFEEFKLANGGEDIDDSEKLLEPCKEGTKINEWIVVRRLFSLVGSKWVERDEERGLDPLGEREGDMRWRFAGQTEWIEWVGMEVHGEWDGRVV
;
A
#
# COMPACT_ATOMS: atom_id res chain seq x y z
N MET A 1 -11.56 -14.74 40.14
CA MET A 1 -10.47 -14.65 39.15
C MET A 1 -10.78 -15.63 38.02
N LEU A 2 -11.29 -15.13 36.89
CA LEU A 2 -11.54 -15.95 35.71
C LEU A 2 -10.25 -15.96 34.88
N SER A 3 -9.57 -17.10 34.83
CA SER A 3 -8.44 -17.34 33.94
C SER A 3 -8.99 -17.60 32.53
N ILE A 4 -9.00 -16.58 31.69
CA ILE A 4 -9.31 -16.70 30.27
C ILE A 4 -8.04 -17.22 29.60
N THR A 5 -7.99 -18.52 29.36
CA THR A 5 -6.96 -19.11 28.50
C THR A 5 -7.37 -18.90 27.04
N PRO A 6 -6.51 -18.33 26.18
CA PRO A 6 -6.82 -18.20 24.76
C PRO A 6 -6.86 -19.60 24.13
N LYS A 7 -8.06 -20.02 23.68
CA LYS A 7 -8.30 -21.36 23.10
C LYS A 7 -7.71 -21.56 21.70
N HIS A 8 -7.20 -20.52 21.05
CA HIS A 8 -6.74 -20.60 19.67
C HIS A 8 -5.32 -20.08 19.53
N THR A 9 -4.41 -20.99 19.17
CA THR A 9 -3.09 -20.62 18.68
C THR A 9 -3.27 -19.92 17.34
N PRO A 10 -2.86 -18.65 17.17
CA PRO A 10 -2.92 -18.00 15.88
C PRO A 10 -2.12 -18.82 14.88
N LYS A 11 -2.67 -19.05 13.68
CA LYS A 11 -1.94 -19.71 12.61
C LYS A 11 -0.81 -18.78 12.16
N ARG A 12 0.38 -18.92 12.77
CA ARG A 12 1.62 -18.35 12.24
C ARG A 12 1.92 -19.03 10.91
N LEU A 13 1.67 -18.33 9.81
CA LEU A 13 1.74 -18.89 8.46
C LEU A 13 3.04 -18.57 7.72
N PHE A 14 3.99 -17.88 8.34
CA PHE A 14 5.35 -17.80 7.81
C PHE A 14 6.17 -18.97 8.34
N PRO A 15 6.44 -20.02 7.54
CA PRO A 15 7.58 -20.87 7.82
C PRO A 15 8.83 -20.00 7.72
N THR A 16 9.66 -20.02 8.75
CA THR A 16 11.06 -19.56 8.67
C THR A 16 11.66 -20.12 7.38
N PRO A 17 12.30 -19.30 6.51
CA PRO A 17 12.77 -19.78 5.22
C PRO A 17 13.77 -20.91 5.42
N ALA A 18 13.32 -22.14 5.20
CA ALA A 18 14.19 -23.29 5.08
C ALA A 18 14.97 -23.12 3.77
N ILE A 19 16.29 -23.07 3.88
CA ILE A 19 17.23 -22.98 2.75
C ILE A 19 17.01 -24.22 1.87
N ALA A 20 16.16 -24.09 0.86
CA ALA A 20 15.92 -25.13 -0.12
C ALA A 20 17.10 -25.13 -1.10
N LYS A 21 17.90 -26.20 -1.08
CA LYS A 21 18.93 -26.47 -2.09
C LYS A 21 18.25 -26.65 -3.45
N ALA A 22 18.37 -25.62 -4.30
CA ALA A 22 17.91 -25.67 -5.68
C ALA A 22 18.71 -26.70 -6.48
N LYS A 23 18.01 -27.68 -7.07
CA LYS A 23 18.55 -28.69 -7.98
C LYS A 23 18.56 -28.08 -9.38
N ALA A 24 19.72 -27.99 -10.00
CA ALA A 24 19.91 -27.43 -11.34
C ALA A 24 19.13 -28.23 -12.39
N GLN A 25 18.26 -27.55 -13.14
CA GLN A 25 17.65 -28.05 -14.38
C GLN A 25 18.35 -27.40 -15.58
N GLN A 26 18.76 -28.24 -16.53
CA GLN A 26 19.39 -27.85 -17.79
C GLN A 26 18.40 -27.16 -18.75
N PRO A 27 18.88 -26.24 -19.61
CA PRO A 27 18.05 -25.56 -20.59
C PRO A 27 17.84 -26.44 -21.84
N HIS A 28 16.57 -26.68 -22.20
CA HIS A 28 16.20 -27.16 -23.53
C HIS A 28 15.93 -25.97 -24.45
N THR A 29 16.74 -25.86 -25.49
CA THR A 29 16.63 -24.87 -26.57
C THR A 29 15.62 -25.36 -27.61
N ALA A 30 14.62 -24.54 -27.94
CA ALA A 30 13.76 -24.72 -29.10
C ALA A 30 13.98 -23.57 -30.10
N PRO A 31 14.01 -23.83 -31.42
CA PRO A 31 14.21 -22.81 -32.43
C PRO A 31 12.89 -22.08 -32.72
N VAL A 32 12.86 -20.77 -32.49
CA VAL A 32 11.74 -19.91 -32.91
C VAL A 32 12.05 -19.34 -34.29
N GLN A 33 11.11 -19.56 -35.22
CA GLN A 33 11.16 -19.09 -36.60
C GLN A 33 10.92 -17.58 -36.66
N GLU A 34 11.81 -16.86 -37.35
CA GLU A 34 11.66 -15.45 -37.70
C GLU A 34 10.53 -15.28 -38.73
N ALA A 35 9.45 -14.61 -38.34
CA ALA A 35 8.46 -14.06 -39.27
C ALA A 35 8.81 -12.59 -39.53
N THR A 36 9.33 -12.31 -40.73
CA THR A 36 9.64 -10.96 -41.21
C THR A 36 8.33 -10.20 -41.48
N VAL A 37 7.94 -9.31 -40.57
CA VAL A 37 6.82 -8.38 -40.78
C VAL A 37 7.32 -7.15 -41.53
N VAL A 38 6.85 -7.00 -42.77
CA VAL A 38 7.07 -5.83 -43.63
C VAL A 38 6.33 -4.62 -43.04
N ILE A 39 7.08 -3.67 -42.49
CA ILE A 39 6.53 -2.38 -42.00
C ILE A 39 6.34 -1.45 -43.20
N LYS A 40 5.08 -1.18 -43.56
CA LYS A 40 4.71 -0.08 -44.46
C LYS A 40 4.71 1.25 -43.69
N PRO A 41 5.46 2.28 -44.12
CA PRO A 41 5.38 3.60 -43.51
C PRO A 41 4.08 4.29 -43.92
N THR A 42 3.18 4.51 -42.96
CA THR A 42 1.92 5.22 -43.18
C THR A 42 1.93 6.50 -42.34
N THR A 43 2.30 7.58 -43.02
CA THR A 43 1.86 8.99 -42.90
C THR A 43 1.93 9.76 -41.57
N PRO A 44 2.10 11.10 -41.65
CA PRO A 44 2.30 11.97 -40.50
C PRO A 44 1.00 12.26 -39.75
N THR A 45 1.14 12.20 -38.43
CA THR A 45 0.27 12.67 -37.35
C THR A 45 -0.54 13.93 -37.70
N GLU A 46 -1.86 13.77 -37.78
CA GLU A 46 -2.78 14.89 -37.68
C GLU A 46 -2.80 15.45 -36.24
N PRO A 47 -2.79 16.77 -36.05
CA PRO A 47 -2.86 17.38 -34.73
C PRO A 47 -4.26 17.19 -34.14
N ASN A 48 -4.35 16.43 -33.04
CA ASN A 48 -5.55 16.32 -32.20
C ASN A 48 -6.04 17.70 -31.73
N LEU A 49 -7.09 18.20 -32.38
CA LEU A 49 -7.75 19.49 -32.14
C LEU A 49 -8.62 19.54 -30.86
N LEU A 50 -8.60 18.50 -30.02
CA LEU A 50 -9.37 18.44 -28.76
C LEU A 50 -8.60 18.91 -27.51
N SER A 51 -7.39 19.46 -27.67
CA SER A 51 -6.52 19.84 -26.54
C SER A 51 -6.64 21.29 -26.05
N ARG A 52 -7.61 22.08 -26.53
CA ARG A 52 -7.64 23.54 -26.28
C ARG A 52 -9.00 24.09 -25.86
N VAL A 53 -9.53 23.61 -24.74
CA VAL A 53 -10.58 24.32 -23.99
C VAL A 53 -10.27 24.30 -22.50
N TRP A 54 -9.15 24.94 -22.11
CA TRP A 54 -8.78 25.17 -20.70
C TRP A 54 -8.45 26.65 -20.40
N SER A 55 -8.64 27.54 -21.37
CA SER A 55 -8.51 28.97 -21.17
C SER A 55 -9.84 29.52 -20.67
N TYR A 56 -9.98 29.75 -19.36
CA TYR A 56 -10.84 30.77 -18.70
C TYR A 56 -11.06 30.48 -17.19
N LEU A 57 -10.15 29.76 -16.52
CA LEU A 57 -10.11 29.78 -15.05
C LEU A 57 -9.08 30.83 -14.59
N PRO A 58 -9.48 31.87 -13.83
CA PRO A 58 -8.59 32.93 -13.33
C PRO A 58 -7.63 32.48 -12.22
N PHE A 59 -7.45 31.18 -12.02
CA PHE A 59 -6.53 30.61 -11.04
C PHE A 59 -5.45 29.81 -11.78
N SER A 60 -4.26 30.38 -11.89
CA SER A 60 -3.04 29.66 -12.29
C SER A 60 -2.65 28.68 -11.17
N TYR A 61 -3.42 27.62 -10.99
CA TYR A 61 -3.07 26.52 -10.10
C TYR A 61 -1.75 25.91 -10.58
N LYS A 62 -0.73 25.92 -9.73
CA LYS A 62 0.52 25.21 -9.96
C LYS A 62 0.45 23.92 -9.16
N PRO A 63 0.34 22.75 -9.82
CA PRO A 63 0.29 21.49 -9.08
C PRO A 63 1.57 21.31 -8.26
N PRO A 64 1.49 20.64 -7.10
CA PRO A 64 2.68 20.32 -6.32
C PRO A 64 3.66 19.48 -7.14
N PRO A 65 4.97 19.57 -6.84
CA PRO A 65 5.97 18.77 -7.54
C PRO A 65 5.70 17.28 -7.33
N ARG A 66 5.76 16.50 -8.40
CA ARG A 66 5.63 15.05 -8.34
C ARG A 66 6.86 14.42 -7.67
N PRO A 67 6.70 13.34 -6.88
CA PRO A 67 7.83 12.55 -6.42
C PRO A 67 8.67 12.03 -7.59
N THR A 68 9.99 11.98 -7.43
CA THR A 68 10.95 11.59 -8.48
C THR A 68 11.26 10.09 -8.50
N HIS A 69 10.59 9.29 -7.67
CA HIS A 69 10.89 7.88 -7.53
C HIS A 69 10.23 7.07 -8.66
N ALA A 70 11.00 6.32 -9.43
CA ALA A 70 10.53 5.61 -10.64
C ALA A 70 9.31 4.68 -10.41
N LEU A 71 9.16 4.10 -9.21
CA LEU A 71 7.98 3.31 -8.84
C LEU A 71 6.68 4.14 -8.71
N LEU A 72 6.73 5.46 -8.84
CA LEU A 72 5.62 6.39 -8.65
C LEU A 72 5.24 7.15 -9.93
N ASP A 73 6.01 7.03 -11.01
CA ASP A 73 5.92 7.90 -12.20
C ASP A 73 4.52 7.94 -12.82
N ASP A 74 3.80 6.81 -12.80
CA ASP A 74 2.48 6.63 -13.40
C ASP A 74 1.34 6.58 -12.35
N LEU A 75 1.63 6.87 -11.08
CA LEU A 75 0.63 6.92 -10.03
C LEU A 75 0.08 8.34 -9.84
N PRO A 76 -1.22 8.48 -9.49
CA PRO A 76 -1.81 9.79 -9.27
C PRO A 76 -1.30 10.40 -7.96
N LEU A 77 -1.26 11.74 -7.91
CA LEU A 77 -1.14 12.45 -6.63
C LEU A 77 -2.48 12.34 -5.90
N LEU A 78 -2.43 12.24 -4.57
CA LEU A 78 -3.60 11.96 -3.73
C LEU A 78 -3.81 13.04 -2.66
N PRO A 79 -5.06 13.27 -2.21
CA PRO A 79 -5.35 14.06 -1.03
C PRO A 79 -4.64 13.53 0.21
N LYS A 80 -4.14 14.44 1.07
CA LYS A 80 -3.45 14.07 2.31
C LYS A 80 -4.33 14.11 3.56
N TYR A 81 -5.61 14.45 3.38
CA TYR A 81 -6.59 14.55 4.45
C TYR A 81 -7.72 13.56 4.22
N GLU A 82 -8.27 13.02 5.30
CA GLU A 82 -9.45 12.16 5.32
C GLU A 82 -10.67 12.87 4.68
N PRO A 83 -11.55 12.14 3.97
CA PRO A 83 -11.67 10.68 4.01
C PRO A 83 -10.74 9.94 3.05
N TRP A 84 -10.28 8.77 3.48
CA TRP A 84 -9.61 7.79 2.64
C TRP A 84 -10.58 7.23 1.59
N THR A 85 -10.29 7.48 0.32
CA THR A 85 -11.16 7.13 -0.81
C THR A 85 -10.71 5.86 -1.55
N ARG A 86 -11.53 5.38 -2.48
CA ARG A 86 -11.18 4.24 -3.36
C ARG A 86 -9.92 4.51 -4.20
N SER A 87 -9.70 5.75 -4.62
CA SER A 87 -8.48 6.15 -5.34
C SER A 87 -7.21 5.91 -4.52
N HIS A 88 -7.27 6.12 -3.20
CA HIS A 88 -6.15 5.81 -2.29
C HIS A 88 -5.89 4.30 -2.24
N TYR A 89 -6.94 3.48 -2.10
CA TYR A 89 -6.82 2.03 -2.09
C TYR A 89 -6.25 1.48 -3.40
N LEU A 90 -6.80 1.87 -4.54
CA LEU A 90 -6.32 1.41 -5.84
C LEU A 90 -4.85 1.79 -6.08
N THR A 91 -4.43 2.95 -5.61
CA THR A 91 -3.03 3.39 -5.72
C THR A 91 -2.12 2.58 -4.81
N LEU A 92 -2.51 2.33 -3.56
CA LEU A 92 -1.76 1.51 -2.62
C LEU A 92 -1.69 0.04 -3.08
N ASP A 93 -2.79 -0.49 -3.59
CA ASP A 93 -2.89 -1.85 -4.16
C ASP A 93 -2.00 -2.00 -5.39
N ARG A 94 -1.97 -1.01 -6.31
CA ARG A 94 -1.03 -0.99 -7.44
C ARG A 94 0.43 -1.06 -6.98
N LEU A 95 0.81 -0.32 -5.94
CA LEU A 95 2.15 -0.41 -5.35
C LEU A 95 2.42 -1.78 -4.74
N TYR A 96 1.44 -2.35 -4.03
CA TYR A 96 1.55 -3.68 -3.45
C TYR A 96 1.69 -4.77 -4.51
N TYR A 97 0.96 -4.70 -5.62
CA TYR A 97 1.18 -5.60 -6.75
C TYR A 97 2.57 -5.45 -7.37
N ARG A 98 3.13 -4.23 -7.47
CA ARG A 98 4.53 -4.04 -7.90
C ARG A 98 5.50 -4.74 -6.96
N TYR A 99 5.26 -4.64 -5.66
CA TYR A 99 6.05 -5.35 -4.65
C TYR A 99 5.96 -6.86 -4.80
N LEU A 100 4.76 -7.42 -4.95
CA LEU A 100 4.58 -8.86 -5.16
C LEU A 100 5.29 -9.36 -6.42
N ARG A 101 5.32 -8.56 -7.51
CA ARG A 101 6.00 -8.93 -8.75
C ARG A 101 7.52 -8.83 -8.64
N ASN A 102 8.05 -7.78 -8.02
CA ASN A 102 9.49 -7.50 -7.92
C ASN A 102 9.88 -7.01 -6.51
N PRO A 103 9.96 -7.90 -5.51
CA PRO A 103 10.24 -7.50 -4.12
C PRO A 103 11.59 -6.78 -3.94
N SER A 104 12.57 -7.08 -4.78
CA SER A 104 13.91 -6.47 -4.74
C SER A 104 13.90 -4.96 -4.97
N LEU A 105 12.92 -4.42 -5.71
CA LEU A 105 12.77 -2.98 -5.94
C LEU A 105 12.36 -2.22 -4.67
N PHE A 106 11.75 -2.91 -3.71
CA PHE A 106 11.35 -2.36 -2.41
C PHE A 106 12.34 -2.72 -1.31
N SER A 107 13.48 -3.33 -1.64
CA SER A 107 14.51 -3.67 -0.67
C SER A 107 15.14 -2.39 -0.07
N PRO A 108 15.44 -2.35 1.24
CA PRO A 108 16.19 -1.24 1.83
C PRO A 108 17.59 -1.08 1.24
N SER A 109 18.16 -2.13 0.65
CA SER A 109 19.45 -2.08 -0.03
C SER A 109 19.38 -1.52 -1.45
N HIS A 110 18.17 -1.33 -2.01
CA HIS A 110 18.01 -0.80 -3.35
C HIS A 110 18.39 0.70 -3.38
N PRO A 111 19.22 1.17 -4.33
CA PRO A 111 19.72 2.54 -4.32
C PRO A 111 18.63 3.63 -4.34
N SER A 112 17.50 3.38 -5.02
CA SER A 112 16.38 4.33 -5.08
C SER A 112 15.69 4.54 -3.73
N ASN A 113 15.83 3.60 -2.80
CA ASN A 113 15.17 3.63 -1.49
C ASN A 113 16.03 4.27 -0.40
N LYS A 114 17.24 4.76 -0.73
CA LYS A 114 18.27 5.17 0.25
C LYS A 114 17.84 6.29 1.22
N ASN A 115 16.80 7.05 0.91
CA ASN A 115 16.26 8.11 1.80
C ASN A 115 14.73 8.11 1.85
N ILE A 116 14.09 6.99 1.49
CA ILE A 116 12.64 6.96 1.43
C ILE A 116 12.04 6.96 2.83
N LEU A 117 12.63 6.20 3.75
CA LEU A 117 12.14 6.04 5.12
C LEU A 117 12.29 7.33 5.91
N THR A 118 11.17 7.97 6.20
CA THR A 118 11.11 9.12 7.11
C THR A 118 11.14 8.66 8.57
N PRO A 119 11.54 9.53 9.52
CA PRO A 119 11.55 9.19 10.94
C PRO A 119 10.20 8.68 11.46
N GLY A 120 9.08 9.18 10.92
CA GLY A 120 7.73 8.74 11.29
C GLY A 120 7.45 7.27 10.96
N PHE A 121 8.16 6.67 10.00
CA PHE A 121 7.98 5.28 9.61
C PHE A 121 8.85 4.28 10.38
N ILE A 122 9.92 4.75 11.03
CA ILE A 122 10.88 3.89 11.74
C ILE A 122 10.22 2.99 12.80
N PRO A 123 9.28 3.48 13.63
CA PRO A 123 8.64 2.64 14.65
C PRO A 123 7.88 1.44 14.08
N TYR A 124 7.41 1.52 12.84
CA TYR A 124 6.60 0.48 12.21
C TYR A 124 7.42 -0.60 11.49
N ILE A 125 8.75 -0.50 11.48
CA ILE A 125 9.60 -1.56 10.94
C ILE A 125 9.42 -2.81 11.80
N ASP A 126 9.13 -3.95 11.16
CA ASP A 126 8.92 -5.23 11.82
C ASP A 126 7.77 -5.24 12.83
N ILE A 127 6.78 -4.35 12.64
CA ILE A 127 5.55 -4.37 13.42
C ILE A 127 4.76 -5.66 13.17
N ASP A 128 4.30 -6.29 14.24
CA ASP A 128 3.32 -7.36 14.16
C ASP A 128 1.92 -6.75 14.27
N ILE A 129 1.04 -7.08 13.34
CA ILE A 129 -0.36 -6.65 13.31
C ILE A 129 -1.24 -7.89 13.23
N TYR A 130 -2.27 -7.92 14.06
CA TYR A 130 -3.28 -8.97 14.08
C TYR A 130 -4.66 -8.37 13.80
N ASN A 131 -5.42 -8.99 12.91
CA ASN A 131 -6.84 -8.65 12.69
C ASN A 131 -7.58 -9.84 12.07
N TYR A 132 -8.85 -10.05 12.43
CA TYR A 132 -9.70 -11.11 11.87
C TYR A 132 -9.06 -12.51 11.84
N GLY A 133 -8.24 -12.86 12.84
CA GLY A 133 -7.56 -14.16 12.88
C GLY A 133 -6.25 -14.24 12.09
N TYR A 134 -5.82 -13.16 11.43
CA TYR A 134 -4.60 -13.09 10.65
C TYR A 134 -3.54 -12.25 11.37
N GLU A 135 -2.35 -12.83 11.57
CA GLU A 135 -1.15 -12.15 12.09
C GLU A 135 -0.18 -11.90 10.93
N ALA A 136 0.24 -10.65 10.73
CA ALA A 136 1.26 -10.25 9.78
C ALA A 136 2.40 -9.52 10.48
N ARG A 137 3.64 -9.85 10.11
CA ARG A 137 4.80 -9.00 10.38
C ARG A 137 5.11 -8.17 9.14
N LEU A 138 5.02 -6.84 9.25
CA LEU A 138 5.38 -5.95 8.16
C LEU A 138 6.90 -5.68 8.19
N SER A 139 7.62 -6.32 7.28
CA SER A 139 9.07 -6.11 7.11
C SER A 139 9.41 -4.69 6.63
N THR A 140 10.69 -4.32 6.69
CA THR A 140 11.19 -3.03 6.17
C THR A 140 10.75 -2.73 4.73
N SER A 141 10.67 -3.74 3.86
CA SER A 141 10.21 -3.54 2.47
C SER A 141 8.75 -3.09 2.38
N HIS A 142 7.89 -3.56 3.28
CA HIS A 142 6.50 -3.10 3.37
C HIS A 142 6.44 -1.65 3.86
N ILE A 143 7.32 -1.26 4.77
CA ILE A 143 7.40 0.12 5.27
C ILE A 143 7.95 1.07 4.21
N ILE A 144 8.89 0.62 3.37
CA ILE A 144 9.33 1.36 2.17
C ILE A 144 8.16 1.59 1.21
N LEU A 145 7.33 0.58 0.98
CA LEU A 145 6.11 0.72 0.18
C LEU A 145 5.15 1.74 0.77
N ALA A 146 4.87 1.64 2.08
CA ALA A 146 4.00 2.60 2.78
C ALA A 146 4.55 4.04 2.66
N SER A 147 5.87 4.20 2.79
CA SER A 147 6.53 5.49 2.67
C SER A 147 6.50 6.06 1.24
N LEU A 148 6.70 5.21 0.24
CA LEU A 148 6.50 5.56 -1.18
C LEU A 148 5.08 6.05 -1.42
N PHE A 149 4.08 5.33 -0.91
CA PHE A 149 2.68 5.74 -1.00
C PHE A 149 2.44 7.10 -0.31
N SER A 150 2.96 7.31 0.90
CA SER A 150 2.82 8.59 1.60
C SER A 150 3.41 9.78 0.83
N SER A 151 4.42 9.57 -0.01
CA SER A 151 4.95 10.63 -0.87
C SER A 151 3.97 11.10 -1.96
N LEU A 152 2.94 10.30 -2.27
CA LEU A 152 1.85 10.69 -3.16
C LEU A 152 0.77 11.53 -2.46
N LEU A 153 0.71 11.52 -1.12
CA LEU A 153 -0.27 12.26 -0.32
C LEU A 153 0.13 13.74 -0.15
N VAL A 154 -0.05 14.53 -1.21
CA VAL A 154 0.41 15.93 -1.25
C VAL A 154 -0.70 16.96 -1.41
N LEU A 155 -1.87 16.54 -1.91
CA LEU A 155 -2.96 17.45 -2.27
C LEU A 155 -3.80 17.81 -1.06
N ASN A 156 -4.31 19.04 -1.01
CA ASN A 156 -5.13 19.52 0.11
C ASN A 156 -6.61 19.17 -0.04
N SER A 157 -7.08 18.94 -1.26
CA SER A 157 -8.50 18.74 -1.54
C SER A 157 -8.76 17.87 -2.77
N PHE A 158 -10.03 17.53 -2.99
CA PHE A 158 -10.47 16.73 -4.13
C PHE A 158 -10.47 17.57 -5.43
N GLU A 159 -10.65 18.87 -5.33
CA GLU A 159 -10.52 19.80 -6.46
C GLU A 159 -9.06 19.86 -6.93
N GLU A 160 -8.10 19.90 -6.00
CA GLU A 160 -6.68 19.81 -6.33
C GLU A 160 -6.34 18.48 -7.02
N PHE A 161 -6.98 17.38 -6.61
CA PHE A 161 -6.83 16.08 -7.28
C PHE A 161 -7.24 16.14 -8.74
N LYS A 162 -8.44 16.69 -9.02
CA LYS A 162 -8.93 16.85 -10.38
C LYS A 162 -7.96 17.68 -11.23
N LEU A 163 -7.46 18.79 -10.70
CA LEU A 163 -6.54 19.67 -11.42
C LEU A 163 -5.16 19.00 -11.64
N ALA A 164 -4.63 18.30 -10.65
CA ALA A 164 -3.29 17.70 -10.69
C ALA A 164 -3.21 16.42 -11.55
N ASN A 165 -4.33 15.72 -11.71
CA ASN A 165 -4.40 14.44 -12.43
C ASN A 165 -5.18 14.54 -13.75
N GLY A 166 -5.15 15.71 -14.41
CA GLY A 166 -5.62 15.84 -15.80
C GLY A 166 -7.15 15.89 -15.96
N GLY A 167 -7.88 16.27 -14.93
CA GLY A 167 -9.34 16.42 -14.96
C GLY A 167 -10.12 15.19 -14.47
N GLU A 168 -9.43 14.13 -14.05
CA GLU A 168 -10.07 12.94 -13.47
C GLU A 168 -10.68 13.25 -12.10
N ASP A 169 -11.94 12.87 -11.91
CA ASP A 169 -12.59 12.98 -10.61
C ASP A 169 -12.06 11.90 -9.65
N ILE A 170 -11.95 12.26 -8.37
CA ILE A 170 -11.57 11.29 -7.35
C ILE A 170 -12.69 10.26 -7.19
N ASP A 171 -12.34 8.99 -7.21
CA ASP A 171 -13.29 7.93 -6.91
C ASP A 171 -13.54 7.89 -5.40
N ASP A 172 -14.65 8.50 -4.98
CA ASP A 172 -15.16 8.54 -3.61
C ASP A 172 -16.33 7.57 -3.39
N SER A 173 -16.59 6.65 -4.32
CA SER A 173 -17.70 5.68 -4.24
C SER A 173 -17.64 4.78 -3.01
N GLU A 174 -16.44 4.65 -2.43
CA GLU A 174 -16.17 3.88 -1.23
C GLU A 174 -15.56 4.80 -0.16
N LYS A 175 -16.39 5.65 0.45
CA LYS A 175 -16.04 6.29 1.74
C LYS A 175 -16.09 5.19 2.80
N LEU A 176 -14.95 4.54 3.01
CA LEU A 176 -14.87 3.44 3.96
C LEU A 176 -15.12 3.96 5.37
N LEU A 177 -16.12 3.36 6.03
CA LEU A 177 -16.68 3.71 7.33
C LEU A 177 -15.73 3.41 8.50
N GLU A 178 -14.44 3.67 8.34
CA GLU A 178 -13.62 3.84 9.54
C GLU A 178 -13.93 5.22 10.13
N PRO A 179 -14.10 5.32 11.45
CA PRO A 179 -14.51 6.54 12.15
C PRO A 179 -13.36 7.57 12.23
N CYS A 180 -12.67 7.81 11.11
CA CYS A 180 -11.71 8.89 11.01
C CYS A 180 -12.48 10.20 10.79
N LYS A 181 -12.17 11.20 11.61
CA LYS A 181 -12.77 12.53 11.48
C LYS A 181 -12.34 13.14 10.14
N GLU A 182 -13.30 13.58 9.34
CA GLU A 182 -13.06 14.29 8.08
C GLU A 182 -12.08 15.46 8.26
N GLY A 183 -11.17 15.65 7.32
CA GLY A 183 -10.12 16.66 7.39
C GLY A 183 -8.92 16.28 8.28
N THR A 184 -8.92 15.12 8.93
CA THR A 184 -7.75 14.62 9.66
C THR A 184 -6.63 14.30 8.67
N LYS A 185 -5.40 14.70 8.99
CA LYS A 185 -4.25 14.37 8.14
C LYS A 185 -3.99 12.86 8.18
N ILE A 186 -3.87 12.26 7.01
CA ILE A 186 -3.47 10.86 6.86
C ILE A 186 -2.00 10.75 7.30
N ASN A 187 -1.76 10.09 8.42
CA ASN A 187 -0.43 9.89 8.99
C ASN A 187 0.14 8.51 8.64
N GLU A 188 1.38 8.26 9.04
CA GLU A 188 2.13 7.03 8.77
C GLU A 188 1.39 5.79 9.30
N TRP A 189 0.82 5.86 10.51
CA TRP A 189 0.05 4.77 11.10
C TRP A 189 -1.17 4.39 10.26
N ILE A 190 -1.94 5.39 9.80
CA ILE A 190 -3.11 5.16 8.94
C ILE A 190 -2.67 4.42 7.68
N VAL A 191 -1.58 4.83 7.05
CA VAL A 191 -1.07 4.16 5.84
C VAL A 191 -0.61 2.72 6.14
N VAL A 192 0.12 2.50 7.24
CA VAL A 192 0.59 1.15 7.65
C VAL A 192 -0.59 0.22 7.92
N ARG A 193 -1.62 0.69 8.62
CA ARG A 193 -2.84 -0.07 8.87
C ARG A 193 -3.57 -0.41 7.57
N ARG A 194 -3.72 0.57 6.66
CA ARG A 194 -4.36 0.37 5.35
C ARG A 194 -3.60 -0.64 4.49
N LEU A 195 -2.26 -0.60 4.53
CA LEU A 195 -1.42 -1.59 3.88
C LEU A 195 -1.63 -2.98 4.47
N PHE A 196 -1.69 -3.10 5.79
CA PHE A 196 -2.00 -4.38 6.44
C PHE A 196 -3.38 -4.93 6.00
N SER A 197 -4.42 -4.10 5.90
CA SER A 197 -5.72 -4.54 5.40
C SER A 197 -5.66 -5.11 3.97
N LEU A 198 -4.84 -4.51 3.09
CA LEU A 198 -4.60 -5.05 1.74
C LEU A 198 -3.81 -6.37 1.76
N VAL A 199 -2.82 -6.50 2.64
CA VAL A 199 -2.08 -7.75 2.80
C VAL A 199 -3.02 -8.85 3.30
N GLY A 200 -3.86 -8.53 4.29
CA GLY A 200 -4.85 -9.42 4.88
C GLY A 200 -5.92 -9.86 3.88
N SER A 201 -6.43 -8.96 3.03
CA SER A 201 -7.43 -9.33 2.01
C SER A 201 -6.91 -10.38 1.04
N LYS A 202 -5.63 -10.33 0.65
CA LYS A 202 -5.00 -11.38 -0.18
C LYS A 202 -4.88 -12.73 0.51
N TRP A 203 -4.90 -12.77 1.83
CA TRP A 203 -4.90 -14.02 2.57
C TRP A 203 -6.30 -14.59 2.72
N VAL A 204 -7.27 -13.70 2.98
CA VAL A 204 -8.70 -14.04 2.95
C VAL A 204 -9.06 -14.66 1.60
N GLU A 205 -8.77 -13.96 0.48
CA GLU A 205 -9.00 -14.46 -0.88
C GLU A 205 -8.40 -15.86 -1.09
N ARG A 206 -7.14 -16.08 -0.65
CA ARG A 206 -6.45 -17.37 -0.79
C ARG A 206 -7.09 -18.48 0.05
N ASP A 207 -7.57 -18.17 1.25
CA ASP A 207 -8.23 -19.13 2.12
C ASP A 207 -9.62 -19.49 1.56
N GLU A 208 -10.36 -18.52 1.01
CA GLU A 208 -11.64 -18.73 0.31
C GLU A 208 -11.46 -19.62 -0.93
N GLU A 209 -10.42 -19.38 -1.74
CA GLU A 209 -10.06 -20.23 -2.89
C GLU A 209 -9.78 -21.70 -2.49
N ARG A 210 -9.40 -21.92 -1.23
CA ARG A 210 -9.18 -23.26 -0.65
C ARG A 210 -10.43 -23.86 -0.01
N GLY A 211 -11.57 -23.17 -0.08
CA GLY A 211 -12.82 -23.56 0.57
C GLY A 211 -12.78 -23.45 2.10
N LEU A 212 -11.86 -22.67 2.65
CA LEU A 212 -11.85 -22.34 4.08
C LEU A 212 -12.76 -21.14 4.31
N ASP A 213 -13.53 -21.15 5.40
CA ASP A 213 -14.21 -19.95 5.89
C ASP A 213 -13.17 -19.09 6.64
N PRO A 214 -12.73 -17.96 6.07
CA PRO A 214 -11.71 -17.11 6.69
C PRO A 214 -12.25 -16.38 7.93
N LEU A 215 -13.57 -16.17 8.02
CA LEU A 215 -14.21 -15.32 9.02
C LEU A 215 -14.71 -16.11 10.23
N GLY A 216 -15.33 -17.28 10.05
CA GLY A 216 -15.72 -18.20 11.15
C GLY A 216 -16.17 -17.53 12.48
N GLU A 217 -15.79 -18.09 13.63
CA GLU A 217 -15.92 -17.46 14.97
C GLU A 217 -14.74 -16.49 15.28
N ARG A 218 -14.00 -16.02 14.27
CA ARG A 218 -12.78 -15.22 14.50
C ARG A 218 -13.12 -13.75 14.72
N GLU A 219 -13.85 -13.52 15.79
CA GLU A 219 -14.07 -12.20 16.35
C GLU A 219 -12.78 -11.75 17.06
N GLY A 220 -12.19 -10.67 16.58
CA GLY A 220 -10.99 -10.12 17.20
C GLY A 220 -10.75 -8.72 16.72
N ASP A 221 -10.74 -7.77 17.66
CA ASP A 221 -10.33 -6.41 17.41
C ASP A 221 -8.91 -6.38 16.85
N MET A 222 -8.62 -5.36 16.03
CA MET A 222 -7.28 -5.13 15.53
C MET A 222 -6.31 -4.93 16.71
N ARG A 223 -5.17 -5.62 16.68
CA ARG A 223 -4.10 -5.46 17.67
C ARG A 223 -2.77 -5.32 16.97
N TRP A 224 -1.83 -4.65 17.61
CA TRP A 224 -0.46 -4.54 17.09
C TRP A 224 0.55 -4.50 18.21
N ARG A 225 1.81 -4.78 17.88
CA ARG A 225 2.94 -4.57 18.78
C ARG A 225 4.17 -4.19 17.99
N PHE A 226 4.95 -3.27 18.53
CA PHE A 226 6.17 -2.82 17.88
C PHE A 226 7.28 -3.87 18.00
N ALA A 227 8.31 -3.75 17.16
CA ALA A 227 9.44 -4.66 17.19
C ALA A 227 10.08 -4.72 18.59
N GLY A 228 10.25 -5.94 19.12
CA GLY A 228 10.81 -6.18 20.45
C GLY A 228 9.80 -6.15 21.60
N GLN A 229 8.57 -5.67 21.38
CA GLN A 229 7.52 -5.72 22.40
C GLN A 229 6.89 -7.12 22.49
N THR A 230 6.50 -7.50 23.71
CA THR A 230 5.80 -8.77 23.96
C THR A 230 4.29 -8.60 24.06
N GLU A 231 3.84 -7.45 24.56
CA GLU A 231 2.42 -7.14 24.79
C GLU A 231 1.75 -6.61 23.52
N TRP A 232 0.48 -6.97 23.34
CA TRP A 232 -0.35 -6.47 22.25
C TRP A 232 -1.07 -5.20 22.69
N ILE A 233 -1.00 -4.17 21.84
CA ILE A 233 -1.83 -2.97 21.93
C ILE A 233 -3.14 -3.29 21.20
N GLU A 234 -4.27 -3.14 21.89
CA GLU A 234 -5.60 -3.40 21.33
C GLU A 234 -6.24 -2.11 20.83
N TRP A 235 -6.97 -2.20 19.72
CA TRP A 235 -7.82 -1.11 19.27
C TRP A 235 -9.04 -0.98 20.19
N VAL A 236 -8.99 -0.06 21.15
CA VAL A 236 -10.17 0.33 21.93
C VAL A 236 -10.85 1.48 21.20
N GLY A 237 -12.09 1.27 20.75
CA GLY A 237 -12.82 2.17 19.85
C GLY A 237 -12.71 3.68 20.20
N MET A 238 -12.46 4.47 19.15
CA MET A 238 -12.56 5.94 19.03
C MET A 238 -11.58 6.86 19.77
N GLU A 239 -10.77 6.40 20.72
CA GLU A 239 -9.75 7.28 21.33
C GLU A 239 -8.40 6.58 21.38
N VAL A 240 -7.60 6.75 20.31
CA VAL A 240 -6.15 6.59 20.45
C VAL A 240 -5.64 7.83 21.18
N HIS A 241 -5.95 7.96 22.48
CA HIS A 241 -5.20 8.78 23.42
C HIS A 241 -3.90 8.06 23.76
N GLY A 242 -3.09 7.87 22.73
CA GLY A 242 -1.73 7.38 22.83
C GLY A 242 -0.89 8.31 22.00
N GLU A 243 -0.64 9.52 22.52
CA GLU A 243 0.51 10.29 22.05
C GLU A 243 1.72 9.38 22.23
N TRP A 244 2.26 8.89 21.12
CA TRP A 244 3.47 8.08 21.12
C TRP A 244 4.59 9.00 21.62
N ASP A 245 4.90 8.93 22.91
CA ASP A 245 5.77 9.91 23.60
C ASP A 245 7.25 9.84 23.17
N GLY A 246 7.56 8.99 22.19
CA GLY A 246 8.90 8.80 21.66
C GLY A 246 9.88 8.16 22.64
N ARG A 247 9.43 7.68 23.81
CA ARG A 247 10.31 7.06 24.79
C ARG A 247 10.31 5.55 24.61
N VAL A 248 11.31 5.10 23.85
CA VAL A 248 11.75 3.70 23.86
C VAL A 248 12.29 3.38 25.25
N VAL A 249 11.71 2.37 25.92
CA VAL A 249 12.33 1.63 27.03
C VAL A 249 13.00 0.39 26.44
#